data_AF-A0A2P5XJA2-F1
#
_entry.id   AF-A0A2P5XJA2-F1
#
_cell.length_a   1.000
_cell.length_b   1.000
_cell.length_c   1.000
_cell.angle_alpha   90.00
_cell.angle_beta   90.00
_cell.angle_gamma   90.00
#
_symmetry.space_group_name_H-M   'P 1'
#
loop_
_entity.id
_entity.type
_entity.pdbx_description
1 polymer ?
#
loop_
_entity_poly.entity_id
_entity_poly.type
_entity_poly.pdbx_seq_one_letter_code
_entity_poly.pdbx_strand_id
1 'polypeptide(L)'
;MCFHLPLYFLFLLCPILQAAEFQAPTCGKEKCGNITIPSPFGLIHGRCYSHRSFSVTCKRTPNGDKPFIHVNGIDLEVLDSIYSEAILINNPVTHINCDRINDASVSLDLSGTPFFFSSDMNYFGSVGFGNLATILSNKGDSLGGCIQLRSDDDAFKSGCCITLSTANITSYTVNMKAMYPDSERCASAFIFSQYSSSTAYSLPTGISIRTTHVPAVLSWNSTYCGVGGQSRAVTSIAWLSFFLLIQLMYRFC
;
A
#
# COMPACT_ATOMS: atom_id res chain seq x y z
N MET A 1 20.21 -68.14 10.05
CA MET A 1 20.91 -66.90 9.65
C MET A 1 20.49 -66.52 8.23
N CYS A 2 19.32 -65.89 8.02
CA CYS A 2 18.89 -65.51 6.65
C CYS A 2 17.73 -64.48 6.59
N PHE A 3 17.60 -63.58 7.57
CA PHE A 3 16.51 -62.58 7.55
C PHE A 3 16.97 -61.12 7.71
N HIS A 4 18.28 -60.84 7.72
CA HIS A 4 18.81 -59.47 7.83
C HIS A 4 19.22 -58.83 6.49
N LEU A 5 19.28 -59.59 5.39
CA LEU A 5 19.70 -59.06 4.08
C LEU A 5 18.63 -58.29 3.26
N PRO A 6 17.30 -58.51 3.38
CA PRO A 6 16.35 -57.80 2.49
C PRO A 6 16.05 -56.37 2.99
N LEU A 7 16.27 -56.07 4.26
CA LEU A 7 16.04 -54.74 4.83
C LEU A 7 17.13 -53.73 4.42
N TYR A 8 18.35 -54.22 4.20
CA TYR A 8 19.48 -53.39 3.74
C TYR A 8 19.32 -52.95 2.27
N PHE A 9 18.63 -53.74 1.44
CA PHE A 9 18.43 -53.43 0.02
C PHE A 9 17.36 -52.35 -0.20
N LEU A 10 16.38 -52.20 0.71
CA LEU A 10 15.38 -51.11 0.66
C LEU A 10 15.97 -49.75 1.03
N PHE A 11 17.07 -49.69 1.80
CA PHE A 11 17.77 -48.44 2.11
C PHE A 11 18.67 -47.94 0.97
N LEU A 12 19.00 -48.79 -0.01
CA LEU A 12 19.86 -48.46 -1.16
C LEU A 12 19.11 -47.93 -2.38
N LEU A 13 17.78 -47.93 -2.36
CA LEU A 13 16.91 -47.37 -3.40
C LEU A 13 16.20 -46.10 -2.89
N CYS A 14 16.91 -45.21 -2.21
CA CYS A 14 16.47 -43.83 -2.12
C CYS A 14 16.85 -43.18 -3.46
N PRO A 15 15.94 -43.00 -4.44
CA PRO A 15 16.26 -42.13 -5.55
C PRO A 15 16.57 -40.78 -4.95
N ILE A 16 17.72 -40.23 -5.31
CA ILE A 16 18.15 -38.88 -4.96
C ILE A 16 16.96 -37.99 -5.31
N LEU A 17 16.23 -37.55 -4.29
CA LEU A 17 15.15 -36.62 -4.44
C LEU A 17 15.84 -35.30 -4.79
N GLN A 18 16.14 -35.12 -6.07
CA GLN A 18 16.56 -33.83 -6.57
C GLN A 18 15.31 -32.97 -6.39
N ALA A 19 15.21 -32.32 -5.23
CA ALA A 19 14.36 -31.17 -5.07
C ALA A 19 14.70 -30.29 -6.27
N ALA A 20 13.76 -30.16 -7.20
CA ALA A 20 13.86 -29.09 -8.16
C ALA A 20 13.92 -27.84 -7.28
N GLU A 21 15.12 -27.26 -7.15
CA GLU A 21 15.24 -25.91 -6.61
C GLU A 21 14.30 -25.10 -7.47
N PHE A 22 13.18 -24.70 -6.89
CA PHE A 22 12.49 -23.55 -7.41
C PHE A 22 13.50 -22.43 -7.20
N GLN A 23 14.36 -22.19 -8.20
CA GLN A 23 15.15 -20.99 -8.27
C GLN A 23 14.11 -19.88 -8.36
N ALA A 24 13.70 -19.39 -7.20
CA ALA A 24 13.08 -18.10 -7.08
C ALA A 24 13.96 -17.19 -7.95
N PRO A 25 13.39 -16.45 -8.91
CA PRO A 25 14.17 -15.56 -9.74
C PRO A 25 15.08 -14.77 -8.79
N THR A 26 16.39 -14.79 -9.06
CA THR A 26 17.35 -14.10 -8.21
C THR A 26 17.08 -12.61 -8.40
N CYS A 27 16.16 -12.09 -7.61
CA CYS A 27 15.67 -10.73 -7.76
C CYS A 27 16.78 -9.79 -7.30
N GLY A 28 17.43 -9.18 -8.30
CA GLY A 28 18.40 -8.13 -8.08
C GLY A 28 17.71 -6.87 -7.54
N LYS A 29 18.52 -5.87 -7.19
CA LYS A 29 18.01 -4.55 -6.80
C LYS A 29 17.44 -3.86 -8.04
N GLU A 30 16.13 -3.90 -8.20
CA GLU A 30 15.43 -3.17 -9.27
C GLU A 30 15.37 -1.67 -8.96
N LYS A 31 15.44 -0.85 -10.01
CA LYS A 31 15.35 0.61 -9.91
C LYS A 31 14.38 1.17 -10.94
N CYS A 32 13.75 2.28 -10.59
CA CYS A 32 12.98 3.12 -11.50
C CYS A 32 13.36 4.57 -11.27
N GLY A 33 14.06 5.17 -12.25
CA GLY A 33 14.72 6.46 -12.06
C GLY A 33 15.71 6.41 -10.89
N ASN A 34 15.56 7.32 -9.94
CA ASN A 34 16.40 7.40 -8.75
C ASN A 34 15.92 6.54 -7.57
N ILE A 35 14.76 5.89 -7.70
CA ILE A 35 14.16 5.09 -6.63
C ILE A 35 14.58 3.63 -6.77
N THR A 36 15.12 3.06 -5.68
CA THR A 36 15.33 1.61 -5.57
C THR A 36 14.04 0.97 -5.09
N ILE A 37 13.54 -0.03 -5.81
CA ILE A 37 12.28 -0.69 -5.48
C ILE A 37 12.51 -1.62 -4.28
N PRO A 38 11.89 -1.36 -3.11
CA PRO A 38 12.12 -2.17 -1.93
C PRO A 38 11.35 -3.49 -2.02
N SER A 39 11.88 -4.56 -1.43
CA SER A 39 11.06 -5.74 -1.15
C SER A 39 9.87 -5.35 -0.25
N PRO A 40 8.65 -5.85 -0.49
CA PRO A 40 8.28 -6.93 -1.42
C PRO A 40 7.80 -6.45 -2.80
N PHE A 41 8.08 -5.20 -3.16
CA PHE A 41 7.77 -4.64 -4.47
C PHE A 41 8.74 -5.11 -5.55
N GLY A 42 8.26 -5.04 -6.79
CA GLY A 42 9.04 -5.36 -7.97
C GLY A 42 8.40 -4.81 -9.23
N LEU A 43 9.23 -4.58 -10.25
CA LEU A 43 8.79 -4.12 -11.56
C LEU A 43 7.87 -5.17 -12.18
N ILE A 44 6.80 -4.69 -12.82
CA ILE A 44 5.79 -5.56 -13.44
C ILE A 44 6.38 -6.53 -14.48
N HIS A 45 7.49 -6.16 -15.12
CA HIS A 45 8.21 -6.99 -16.09
C HIS A 45 9.21 -7.96 -15.45
N GLY A 46 9.68 -7.70 -14.23
CA GLY A 46 10.72 -8.48 -13.56
C GLY A 46 10.22 -9.70 -12.77
N ARG A 47 8.91 -9.81 -12.54
CA ARG A 47 8.27 -10.85 -11.68
C ARG A 47 8.89 -10.95 -10.28
N CYS A 48 9.47 -9.86 -9.77
CA CYS A 48 10.18 -9.80 -8.49
C CYS A 48 9.34 -9.27 -7.32
N TYR A 49 8.04 -9.10 -7.52
CA TYR A 49 7.10 -8.70 -6.47
C TYR A 49 6.46 -9.94 -5.81
N SER A 50 6.16 -9.88 -4.51
CA SER A 50 5.58 -11.02 -3.78
C SER A 50 4.10 -11.28 -4.10
N HIS A 51 3.36 -10.21 -4.44
CA HIS A 51 1.94 -10.26 -4.79
C HIS A 51 1.62 -9.16 -5.81
N ARG A 52 0.57 -9.31 -6.62
CA ARG A 52 0.20 -8.30 -7.65
C ARG A 52 0.02 -6.89 -7.09
N SER A 53 -0.46 -6.77 -5.85
CA SER A 53 -0.58 -5.49 -5.14
C SER A 53 0.77 -4.77 -4.94
N PHE A 54 1.88 -5.50 -4.93
CA PHE A 54 3.23 -4.96 -4.84
C PHE A 54 3.91 -4.79 -6.21
N SER A 55 3.16 -4.91 -7.31
CA SER A 55 3.70 -4.64 -8.64
C SER A 55 3.90 -3.14 -8.86
N VAL A 56 5.04 -2.79 -9.46
CA VAL A 56 5.42 -1.41 -9.77
C VAL A 56 5.48 -1.21 -11.28
N THR A 57 4.84 -0.15 -11.74
CA THR A 57 4.96 0.34 -13.12
C THR A 57 5.90 1.53 -13.14
N CYS A 58 6.98 1.43 -13.92
CA CYS A 58 7.91 2.54 -14.12
C CYS A 58 7.43 3.38 -15.32
N LYS A 59 6.99 4.62 -15.08
CA LYS A 59 6.47 5.51 -16.13
C LYS A 59 7.47 6.61 -16.43
N ARG A 60 7.68 6.90 -17.73
CA ARG A 60 8.50 8.03 -18.16
C ARG A 60 7.71 9.33 -18.00
N THR A 61 8.27 10.29 -17.27
CA THR A 61 7.70 11.63 -17.08
C THR A 61 8.69 12.70 -17.56
N PRO A 62 8.27 13.98 -17.69
CA PRO A 62 9.21 15.06 -18.05
C PRO A 62 10.40 15.17 -17.08
N ASN A 63 10.22 14.75 -15.83
CA ASN A 63 11.24 14.80 -14.78
C ASN A 63 12.00 13.46 -14.61
N GLY A 64 11.92 12.57 -15.61
CA GLY A 64 12.55 11.25 -15.58
C GLY A 64 11.56 10.12 -15.29
N ASP A 65 12.11 8.91 -15.17
CA ASP A 65 11.32 7.72 -14.89
C ASP A 65 10.89 7.69 -13.41
N LYS A 66 9.61 7.43 -13.18
CA LYS A 66 8.98 7.46 -11.86
C LYS A 66 8.21 6.16 -11.58
N PRO A 67 8.36 5.57 -10.38
CA PRO A 67 7.64 4.35 -10.00
C PRO A 67 6.21 4.66 -9.57
N PHE A 68 5.26 3.83 -10.00
CA PHE A 68 3.86 3.89 -9.60
C PHE A 68 3.36 2.54 -9.13
N ILE A 69 2.58 2.54 -8.06
CA ILE A 69 1.79 1.37 -7.62
C ILE A 69 0.33 1.59 -8.00
N HIS A 70 -0.35 0.52 -8.37
CA HIS A 70 -1.77 0.57 -8.73
C HIS A 70 -2.63 0.08 -7.58
N VAL A 71 -3.46 0.96 -7.03
CA VAL A 71 -4.31 0.68 -5.87
C VAL A 71 -5.74 1.07 -6.21
N ASN A 72 -6.62 0.06 -6.35
CA ASN A 72 -8.05 0.22 -6.56
C ASN A 72 -8.42 1.27 -7.64
N GLY A 73 -7.75 1.23 -8.80
CA GLY A 73 -8.02 2.14 -9.92
C GLY A 73 -7.21 3.43 -9.93
N ILE A 74 -6.40 3.68 -8.90
CA ILE A 74 -5.57 4.89 -8.76
C ILE A 74 -4.09 4.50 -8.86
N ASP A 75 -3.34 5.25 -9.68
CA ASP A 75 -1.89 5.13 -9.75
C ASP A 75 -1.23 6.11 -8.77
N LEU A 76 -0.50 5.59 -7.80
CA LEU A 76 0.19 6.38 -6.78
C LEU A 76 1.68 6.39 -7.06
N GLU A 77 2.26 7.58 -7.22
CA GLU A 77 3.71 7.74 -7.37
C GLU A 77 4.41 7.35 -6.05
N VAL A 78 5.42 6.48 -6.13
CA VAL A 78 6.29 6.15 -5.00
C VAL A 78 7.43 7.16 -4.98
N LEU A 79 7.52 7.91 -3.88
CA LEU A 79 8.50 8.97 -3.68
C LEU A 79 9.79 8.43 -3.06
N ASP A 80 9.68 7.48 -2.12
CA ASP A 80 10.83 6.85 -1.48
C ASP A 80 10.44 5.57 -0.72
N SER A 81 11.44 4.78 -0.34
CA SER A 81 11.33 3.70 0.64
C SER A 81 11.81 4.19 2.01
N ILE A 82 11.03 4.03 3.06
CA ILE A 82 11.41 4.54 4.39
C ILE A 82 12.09 3.44 5.21
N TYR A 83 11.44 2.29 5.37
CA TYR A 83 11.94 1.10 6.06
C TYR A 83 11.26 -0.16 5.47
N SER A 84 11.58 -1.34 6.00
CA SER A 84 11.20 -2.65 5.42
C SER A 84 9.71 -2.85 5.11
N GLU A 85 8.81 -2.08 5.75
CA GLU A 85 7.36 -2.25 5.67
C GLU A 85 6.61 -0.92 5.44
N ALA A 86 7.31 0.09 4.89
CA ALA A 86 6.70 1.38 4.56
C ALA A 86 7.32 2.07 3.34
N ILE A 87 6.45 2.68 2.52
CA ILE A 87 6.82 3.52 1.38
C ILE A 87 6.20 4.91 1.55
N LEU A 88 6.89 5.91 1.03
CA LEU A 88 6.38 7.26 0.89
C LEU A 88 5.73 7.39 -0.50
N ILE A 89 4.48 7.83 -0.55
CA ILE A 89 3.72 8.04 -1.78
C ILE A 89 3.35 9.50 -1.97
N ASN A 90 3.08 9.89 -3.21
CA ASN A 90 2.48 11.18 -3.54
C ASN A 90 0.94 11.06 -3.44
N ASN A 91 0.39 11.24 -2.23
CA ASN A 91 -1.02 11.04 -1.93
C ASN A 91 -1.88 12.20 -2.47
N PRO A 92 -2.98 11.94 -3.20
CA PRO A 92 -3.87 13.00 -3.68
C PRO A 92 -4.57 13.74 -2.54
N VAL A 93 -4.85 15.02 -2.78
CA VAL A 93 -5.60 15.90 -1.89
C VAL A 93 -7.07 15.92 -2.31
N THR A 94 -7.97 15.82 -1.32
CA THR A 94 -9.41 16.02 -1.54
C THR A 94 -9.72 17.51 -1.50
N HIS A 95 -10.25 18.06 -2.58
CA HIS A 95 -10.76 19.44 -2.66
C HIS A 95 -12.29 19.43 -2.61
N ILE A 96 -12.87 20.41 -1.92
CA ILE A 96 -14.32 20.54 -1.71
C ILE A 96 -14.68 22.01 -1.98
N ASN A 97 -15.72 22.22 -2.80
CA ASN A 97 -16.23 23.54 -3.20
C ASN A 97 -15.15 24.42 -3.87
N CYS A 98 -14.30 23.83 -4.72
CA CYS A 98 -13.18 24.51 -5.34
C CYS A 98 -13.39 24.63 -6.85
N ASP A 99 -13.99 25.74 -7.28
CA ASP A 99 -14.16 26.03 -8.71
C ASP A 99 -12.84 25.87 -9.48
N ARG A 100 -12.87 25.06 -10.55
CA ARG A 100 -11.76 24.79 -11.50
C ARG A 100 -10.67 23.83 -11.04
N ILE A 101 -10.74 23.28 -9.83
CA ILE A 101 -9.97 22.07 -9.48
C ILE A 101 -10.99 20.94 -9.64
N ASN A 102 -10.74 19.97 -10.53
CA ASN A 102 -11.68 18.86 -10.75
C ASN A 102 -12.16 18.34 -9.39
N ASP A 103 -13.43 18.54 -9.05
CA ASP A 103 -14.08 18.22 -7.77
C ASP A 103 -14.18 16.70 -7.51
N ALA A 104 -13.35 15.90 -8.17
CA ALA A 104 -13.19 14.51 -7.81
C ALA A 104 -12.55 14.50 -6.42
N SER A 105 -13.39 14.34 -5.39
CA SER A 105 -12.94 13.85 -4.10
C SER A 105 -12.26 12.50 -4.33
N VAL A 106 -10.96 12.51 -4.57
CA VAL A 106 -10.19 11.28 -4.75
C VAL A 106 -10.01 10.68 -3.37
N SER A 107 -11.02 9.96 -2.91
CA SER A 107 -10.91 9.11 -1.73
C SER A 107 -10.10 7.88 -2.13
N LEU A 108 -8.89 7.77 -1.60
CA LEU A 108 -8.07 6.58 -1.80
C LEU A 108 -8.63 5.43 -0.94
N ASP A 109 -9.27 4.46 -1.57
CA ASP A 109 -9.70 3.22 -0.92
C ASP A 109 -8.60 2.17 -1.04
N LEU A 110 -8.02 1.76 0.08
CA LEU A 110 -7.03 0.68 0.19
C LEU A 110 -7.67 -0.65 0.60
N SER A 111 -9.00 -0.70 0.75
CA SER A 111 -9.71 -1.92 1.15
C SER A 111 -9.41 -3.07 0.17
N GLY A 112 -9.20 -4.27 0.73
CA GLY A 112 -8.83 -5.45 -0.05
C GLY A 112 -7.39 -5.46 -0.58
N THR A 113 -6.57 -4.47 -0.20
CA THR A 113 -5.13 -4.42 -0.50
C THR A 113 -4.30 -4.65 0.77
N PRO A 114 -3.01 -4.97 0.67
CA PRO A 114 -2.13 -5.08 1.85
C PRO A 114 -1.86 -3.72 2.52
N PHE A 115 -2.21 -2.61 1.88
CA PHE A 115 -1.78 -1.28 2.27
C PHE A 115 -2.73 -0.64 3.29
N PHE A 116 -2.15 0.16 4.18
CA PHE A 116 -2.89 1.02 5.11
C PHE A 116 -2.08 2.27 5.43
N PHE A 117 -2.77 3.34 5.80
CA PHE A 117 -2.15 4.50 6.44
C PHE A 117 -1.93 4.19 7.92
N SER A 118 -0.67 4.13 8.35
CA SER A 118 -0.34 4.02 9.78
C SER A 118 -0.69 5.31 10.50
N SER A 119 -1.41 5.22 11.63
CA SER A 119 -1.77 6.37 12.48
C SER A 119 -0.55 7.03 13.13
N ASP A 120 0.56 6.30 13.25
CA ASP A 120 1.78 6.78 13.91
C ASP A 120 2.68 7.55 12.95
N MET A 121 2.49 7.34 11.64
CA MET A 121 3.33 7.91 10.59
C MET A 121 2.62 8.96 9.77
N ASN A 122 1.30 9.06 9.93
CA ASN A 122 0.47 9.97 9.16
C ASN A 122 -0.42 10.83 10.06
N TYR A 123 -0.62 12.06 9.63
CA TYR A 123 -1.54 13.01 10.21
C TYR A 123 -2.65 13.32 9.22
N PHE A 124 -3.79 13.79 9.74
CA PHE A 124 -4.84 14.38 8.93
C PHE A 124 -4.67 15.90 8.93
N GLY A 125 -4.60 16.48 7.74
CA GLY A 125 -4.45 17.91 7.52
C GLY A 125 -5.62 18.47 6.74
N SER A 126 -5.90 19.75 6.97
CA SER A 126 -6.90 20.49 6.22
C SER A 126 -6.49 21.94 6.01
N VAL A 127 -6.82 22.49 4.86
CA VAL A 127 -6.50 23.87 4.46
C VAL A 127 -7.75 24.51 3.87
N GLY A 128 -8.06 25.71 4.29
CA GLY A 128 -9.27 26.45 3.93
C GLY A 128 -9.68 27.38 5.05
N PHE A 129 -10.90 27.92 4.96
CA PHE A 129 -11.41 28.88 5.92
C PHE A 129 -12.79 28.48 6.40
N GLY A 130 -12.99 28.57 7.71
CA GLY A 130 -14.30 28.51 8.32
C GLY A 130 -15.01 27.15 8.28
N ASN A 131 -14.36 26.07 7.87
CA ASN A 131 -14.94 24.73 7.86
C ASN A 131 -14.39 23.85 8.98
N LEU A 132 -15.21 22.91 9.45
CA LEU A 132 -14.75 21.74 10.17
C LEU A 132 -14.53 20.60 9.17
N ALA A 133 -13.28 20.24 8.94
CA ALA A 133 -12.91 19.04 8.20
C ALA A 133 -12.87 17.86 9.18
N THR A 134 -13.66 16.82 8.93
CA THR A 134 -13.68 15.59 9.73
C THR A 134 -13.27 14.43 8.86
N ILE A 135 -12.41 13.56 9.37
CA ILE A 135 -12.07 12.29 8.74
C ILE A 135 -12.88 11.18 9.41
N LEU A 136 -13.60 10.42 8.61
CA LEU A 136 -14.48 9.34 9.05
C LEU A 136 -13.95 8.00 8.57
N SER A 137 -14.09 6.97 9.41
CA SER A 137 -13.88 5.58 9.01
C SER A 137 -14.93 5.15 7.99
N ASN A 138 -14.71 4.00 7.35
CA ASN A 138 -15.71 3.38 6.47
C ASN A 138 -17.04 3.05 7.18
N LYS A 139 -17.06 2.96 8.51
CA LYS A 139 -18.27 2.75 9.32
C LYS A 139 -18.95 4.07 9.72
N GLY A 140 -18.36 5.20 9.38
CA GLY A 140 -18.82 6.53 9.78
C GLY A 140 -18.31 7.00 11.15
N ASP A 141 -17.42 6.25 11.80
CA ASP A 141 -16.82 6.65 13.07
C ASP A 141 -15.84 7.81 12.84
N SER A 142 -15.88 8.83 13.70
CA SER A 142 -14.92 9.94 13.62
C SER A 142 -13.52 9.47 14.00
N LEU A 143 -12.59 9.58 13.06
CA LEU A 143 -11.16 9.32 13.27
C LEU A 143 -10.42 10.59 13.75
N GLY A 144 -11.09 11.74 13.61
CA GLY A 144 -10.64 13.05 14.08
C GLY A 144 -11.20 14.20 13.23
N GLY A 145 -10.97 15.43 13.67
CA GLY A 145 -11.38 16.63 12.93
C GLY A 145 -10.50 17.84 13.16
N CYS A 146 -10.67 18.83 12.30
CA CYS A 146 -9.80 19.96 12.09
C CYS A 146 -10.65 21.20 11.86
N ILE A 147 -10.58 22.18 12.77
CA ILE A 147 -11.34 23.44 12.66
C ILE A 147 -10.48 24.46 11.90
N GLN A 148 -10.96 24.88 10.74
CA GLN A 148 -10.39 25.98 9.98
C GLN A 148 -10.92 27.31 10.51
N LEU A 149 -10.01 28.21 10.88
CA LEU A 149 -10.37 29.54 11.37
C LEU A 149 -10.94 30.43 10.26
N ARG A 150 -11.58 31.53 10.65
CA ARG A 150 -12.07 32.55 9.69
C ARG A 150 -10.91 33.29 9.03
N SER A 151 -11.19 33.84 7.85
CA SER A 151 -10.26 34.56 6.99
C SER A 151 -9.92 35.99 7.47
N ASP A 152 -10.43 36.44 8.62
CA ASP A 152 -10.30 37.83 9.07
C ASP A 152 -8.90 38.16 9.61
N ASP A 153 -8.07 37.14 9.88
CA ASP A 153 -6.68 37.31 10.32
C ASP A 153 -5.69 36.95 9.21
N ASP A 154 -5.07 37.99 8.64
CA ASP A 154 -4.04 37.96 7.58
C ASP A 154 -2.73 37.24 8.01
N ALA A 155 -2.69 36.70 9.24
CA ALA A 155 -1.49 36.19 9.90
C ALA A 155 -1.47 34.66 10.12
N PHE A 156 -2.57 33.94 9.92
CA PHE A 156 -2.61 32.49 10.13
C PHE A 156 -2.61 31.71 8.81
N LYS A 157 -1.69 30.73 8.72
CA LYS A 157 -1.79 29.64 7.73
C LYS A 157 -3.19 29.05 7.88
N SER A 158 -4.02 29.22 6.86
CA SER A 158 -5.44 28.87 6.86
C SER A 158 -5.62 27.35 6.83
N GLY A 159 -5.22 26.68 7.89
CA GLY A 159 -5.20 25.22 7.95
C GLY A 159 -4.83 24.72 9.31
N CYS A 160 -5.13 23.44 9.53
CA CYS A 160 -4.90 22.76 10.78
C CYS A 160 -4.48 21.31 10.48
N CYS A 161 -4.02 20.60 11.50
CA CYS A 161 -3.80 19.16 11.41
C CYS A 161 -3.95 18.50 12.77
N ILE A 162 -4.22 17.21 12.76
CA ILE A 162 -4.38 16.37 13.95
C ILE A 162 -3.77 14.98 13.72
N THR A 163 -3.48 14.28 14.82
CA THR A 163 -3.21 12.85 14.79
C THR A 163 -4.47 12.05 14.50
N LEU A 164 -4.28 10.91 13.86
CA LEU A 164 -5.34 9.94 13.61
C LEU A 164 -5.55 9.09 14.87
N SER A 165 -6.81 8.90 15.26
CA SER A 165 -7.17 8.19 16.49
C SER A 165 -6.96 6.67 16.34
N THR A 166 -5.70 6.23 16.47
CA THR A 166 -5.20 4.89 16.82
C THR A 166 -5.66 3.65 16.03
N ALA A 167 -6.04 3.78 14.75
CA ALA A 167 -6.24 2.63 13.89
C ALA A 167 -5.58 2.82 12.53
N ASN A 168 -5.00 1.74 12.01
CA ASN A 168 -4.53 1.65 10.64
C ASN A 168 -5.71 1.85 9.69
N ILE A 169 -5.64 2.88 8.85
CA ILE A 169 -6.75 3.29 7.98
C ILE A 169 -6.56 2.66 6.62
N THR A 170 -7.50 1.80 6.21
CA THR A 170 -7.56 1.28 4.84
C THR A 170 -8.52 2.08 3.96
N SER A 171 -9.51 2.75 4.53
CA SER A 171 -10.47 3.55 3.78
C SER A 171 -11.04 4.64 4.68
N TYR A 172 -11.25 5.82 4.12
CA TYR A 172 -11.78 6.97 4.85
C TYR A 172 -12.63 7.85 3.95
N THR A 173 -13.51 8.61 4.59
CA THR A 173 -14.26 9.69 3.94
C THR A 173 -13.94 10.99 4.64
N VAL A 174 -13.76 12.06 3.86
CA VAL A 174 -13.67 13.41 4.40
C VAL A 174 -15.05 14.05 4.36
N ASN A 175 -15.45 14.62 5.48
CA ASN A 175 -16.64 15.46 5.57
C ASN A 175 -16.23 16.91 5.88
N MET A 176 -16.83 17.86 5.18
CA MET A 176 -16.65 19.29 5.43
C MET A 176 -17.97 19.88 5.90
N LYS A 177 -17.96 20.48 7.09
CA LYS A 177 -19.10 21.20 7.62
C LYS A 177 -18.75 22.68 7.77
N ALA A 178 -19.53 23.54 7.13
CA ALA A 178 -19.47 24.98 7.37
C ALA A 178 -19.69 25.28 8.86
N MET A 179 -18.72 25.94 9.50
CA MET A 179 -18.86 26.42 10.87
C MET A 179 -19.47 27.83 10.93
N TYR A 180 -19.40 28.57 9.82
CA TYR A 180 -19.91 29.94 9.72
C TYR A 180 -20.76 30.11 8.44
N PRO A 181 -21.68 31.08 8.41
CA PRO A 181 -22.58 31.29 7.26
C PRO A 181 -21.86 31.60 5.93
N ASP A 182 -20.63 32.08 6.00
CA ASP A 182 -19.78 32.47 4.87
C ASP A 182 -18.68 31.44 4.53
N SER A 183 -18.75 30.25 5.13
CA SER A 183 -17.72 29.19 5.06
C SER A 183 -17.79 28.27 3.85
N GLU A 184 -18.73 28.44 2.92
CA GLU A 184 -18.83 27.64 1.69
C GLU A 184 -17.68 27.90 0.69
N ARG A 185 -16.52 28.32 1.18
CA ARG A 185 -15.31 28.58 0.41
C ARG A 185 -14.55 27.28 0.16
N CYS A 186 -13.81 27.27 -0.94
CA CYS A 186 -12.88 26.20 -1.31
C CYS A 186 -12.01 25.77 -0.12
N ALA A 187 -12.07 24.47 0.18
CA ALA A 187 -11.32 23.82 1.23
C ALA A 187 -10.69 22.53 0.71
N SER A 188 -9.60 22.12 1.34
CA SER A 188 -8.93 20.86 1.04
C SER A 188 -8.60 20.08 2.31
N ALA A 189 -8.46 18.77 2.14
CA ALA A 189 -8.10 17.85 3.21
C ALA A 189 -7.34 16.66 2.67
N PHE A 190 -6.46 16.12 3.51
CA PHE A 190 -5.50 15.10 3.08
C PHE A 190 -4.88 14.37 4.26
N ILE A 191 -4.45 13.13 4.01
CA ILE A 191 -3.52 12.41 4.88
C ILE A 191 -2.11 12.73 4.43
N PHE A 192 -1.22 13.09 5.36
CA PHE A 192 0.17 13.40 5.05
C PHE A 192 1.13 12.77 6.07
N SER A 193 2.36 12.55 5.62
CA SER A 193 3.44 11.96 6.39
C SER A 193 3.96 12.93 7.44
N GLN A 194 4.22 12.44 8.65
CA GLN A 194 4.90 13.24 9.68
C GLN A 194 6.29 13.74 9.22
N TYR A 195 6.93 13.04 8.29
CA TYR A 195 8.22 13.43 7.71
C TYR A 195 8.15 14.66 6.81
N SER A 196 6.94 15.04 6.37
CA SER A 196 6.74 16.24 5.55
C SER A 196 6.68 17.52 6.40
N SER A 197 6.65 17.41 7.72
CA SER A 197 6.54 18.55 8.63
C SER A 197 7.87 18.83 9.36
N SER A 198 8.19 20.11 9.54
CA SER A 198 9.36 20.56 10.31
C SER A 198 9.19 20.41 11.83
N THR A 199 7.94 20.40 12.30
CA THR A 199 7.58 20.29 13.71
C THR A 199 6.46 19.26 13.89
N ALA A 200 6.39 18.62 15.04
CA ALA A 200 5.29 17.73 15.35
C ALA A 200 3.96 18.51 15.29
N TYR A 201 2.91 17.90 14.73
CA TYR A 201 1.57 18.48 14.65
C TYR A 201 1.49 19.82 13.88
N SER A 202 2.34 20.01 12.86
CA SER A 202 2.19 21.13 11.92
C SER A 202 1.98 20.66 10.49
N LEU A 203 1.32 21.51 9.70
CA LEU A 203 1.20 21.30 8.26
C LEU A 203 2.58 21.37 7.58
N PRO A 204 2.80 20.60 6.51
CA PRO A 204 4.02 20.70 5.71
C PRO A 204 4.27 22.12 5.20
N THR A 205 5.54 22.47 5.04
CA THR A 205 5.94 23.80 4.52
C THR A 205 5.51 23.95 3.06
N GLY A 206 4.97 25.12 2.69
CA GLY A 206 4.56 25.42 1.32
C GLY A 206 3.20 24.86 0.90
N ILE A 207 2.46 24.24 1.82
CA ILE A 207 1.09 23.77 1.57
C ILE A 207 0.14 24.96 1.44
N SER A 208 -0.77 24.87 0.47
CA SER A 208 -1.81 25.86 0.22
C SER A 208 -3.10 25.18 -0.25
N ILE A 209 -4.16 25.96 -0.41
CA ILE A 209 -5.43 25.48 -0.95
C ILE A 209 -5.32 24.89 -2.37
N ARG A 210 -4.26 25.23 -3.11
CA ARG A 210 -3.99 24.73 -4.47
C ARG A 210 -3.15 23.46 -4.50
N THR A 211 -2.67 22.98 -3.36
CA THR A 211 -1.87 21.76 -3.28
C THR A 211 -2.72 20.57 -3.70
N THR A 212 -2.28 19.84 -4.72
CA THR A 212 -3.02 18.70 -5.28
C THR A 212 -2.57 17.35 -4.73
N HIS A 213 -1.33 17.27 -4.25
CA HIS A 213 -0.77 16.06 -3.67
C HIS A 213 0.15 16.39 -2.50
N VAL A 214 0.23 15.49 -1.53
CA VAL A 214 1.11 15.59 -0.37
C VAL A 214 1.78 14.24 -0.11
N PRO A 215 3.02 14.21 0.40
CA PRO A 215 3.63 12.93 0.73
C PRO A 215 2.88 12.25 1.88
N ALA A 216 2.60 10.96 1.77
CA ALA A 216 2.00 10.14 2.83
C ALA A 216 2.67 8.77 2.92
N VAL A 217 2.62 8.14 4.09
CA VAL A 217 3.22 6.83 4.32
C VAL A 217 2.17 5.74 4.15
N LEU A 218 2.39 4.83 3.20
CA LEU A 218 1.68 3.56 3.16
C LEU A 218 2.54 2.48 3.82
N SER A 219 1.93 1.77 4.75
CA SER A 219 2.50 0.58 5.39
C SER A 219 1.75 -0.66 4.92
N TRP A 220 2.35 -1.83 5.11
CA TRP A 220 1.72 -3.11 4.78
C TRP A 220 2.05 -4.18 5.81
N ASN A 221 1.22 -5.23 5.87
CA ASN A 221 1.50 -6.41 6.67
C ASN A 221 2.34 -7.41 5.85
N SER A 222 3.52 -7.77 6.35
CA SER A 222 4.44 -8.71 5.71
C SER A 222 3.86 -10.13 5.55
N THR A 223 2.79 -10.48 6.25
CA THR A 223 2.08 -11.76 6.13
C THR A 223 0.96 -11.78 5.08
N TYR A 224 0.76 -10.69 4.32
CA TYR A 224 -0.30 -10.63 3.33
C TYR A 224 -0.04 -11.58 2.15
N CYS A 225 -0.71 -12.74 2.17
CA CYS A 225 -0.69 -13.73 1.08
C CYS A 225 -1.83 -13.54 0.05
N GLY A 226 -2.65 -12.50 0.19
CA GLY A 226 -3.86 -12.30 -0.61
C GLY A 226 -4.99 -13.27 -0.25
N VAL A 227 -6.25 -12.84 -0.38
CA VAL A 227 -7.40 -13.74 -0.25
C VAL A 227 -7.56 -14.49 -1.58
N GLY A 228 -6.98 -15.68 -1.67
CA GLY A 228 -7.46 -16.77 -2.53
C GLY A 228 -7.46 -16.54 -4.04
N GLY A 229 -6.37 -16.04 -4.63
CA GLY A 229 -6.06 -16.40 -6.02
C GLY A 229 -5.42 -17.77 -5.99
N GLN A 230 -6.09 -18.80 -6.53
CA GLN A 230 -5.57 -20.16 -6.63
C GLN A 230 -4.08 -20.12 -7.01
N SER A 231 -3.21 -20.35 -6.04
CA SER A 231 -1.95 -21.01 -6.31
C SER A 231 -2.39 -22.29 -6.98
N ARG A 232 -2.25 -22.35 -8.31
CA ARG A 232 -2.32 -23.62 -9.01
C ARG A 232 -1.26 -24.46 -8.31
N ALA A 233 -1.71 -25.34 -7.42
CA ALA A 233 -0.93 -26.50 -7.06
C ALA A 233 -0.71 -27.18 -8.40
N VAL A 234 0.44 -26.88 -9.01
CA VAL A 234 0.95 -27.69 -10.11
C VAL A 234 1.19 -29.01 -9.41
N THR A 235 0.22 -29.92 -9.53
CA THR A 235 0.41 -31.32 -9.24
C THR A 235 1.58 -31.73 -10.10
N SER A 236 2.77 -31.75 -9.50
CA SER A 236 3.96 -32.24 -10.15
C SER A 236 3.61 -33.62 -10.71
N ILE A 237 4.04 -33.91 -11.94
CA ILE A 237 3.86 -35.22 -12.58
C ILE A 237 4.34 -36.34 -11.65
N ALA A 238 5.24 -36.04 -10.71
CA ALA A 238 5.65 -36.93 -9.62
C ALA A 238 4.49 -37.45 -8.75
N TRP A 239 3.45 -36.67 -8.48
CA TRP A 239 2.28 -37.10 -7.68
C TRP A 239 1.40 -38.10 -8.45
N LEU A 240 1.23 -37.91 -9.76
CA LEU A 240 0.52 -38.86 -10.62
C LEU A 240 1.29 -40.17 -10.75
N SER A 241 2.61 -40.10 -10.91
CA SER A 241 3.48 -41.29 -10.95
C SER A 241 3.47 -42.06 -9.63
N PHE A 242 3.46 -41.38 -8.48
CA PHE A 242 3.42 -42.01 -7.16
C PHE A 242 2.09 -42.74 -6.91
N PHE A 243 0.96 -42.14 -7.31
CA PHE A 243 -0.35 -42.80 -7.24
C PHE A 243 -0.46 -44.01 -8.18
N LEU A 244 0.10 -43.92 -9.39
CA LEU A 244 0.08 -45.04 -10.35
C LEU A 244 0.95 -46.22 -9.87
N LEU A 245 2.11 -45.93 -9.28
CA LEU A 245 3.01 -46.93 -8.70
C LEU A 245 2.38 -47.64 -7.49
N ILE A 246 1.69 -46.92 -6.62
CA ILE A 246 0.95 -47.51 -5.50
C ILE A 246 -0.19 -48.41 -6.01
N GLN A 247 -0.96 -47.96 -7.00
CA GLN A 247 -2.04 -48.77 -7.61
C GLN A 247 -1.51 -50.04 -8.30
N LEU A 248 -0.33 -50.00 -8.92
CA LEU A 248 0.32 -51.17 -9.51
C LEU A 248 0.87 -52.14 -8.45
N MET A 249 1.38 -51.63 -7.32
CA MET A 249 1.83 -52.47 -6.21
C MET A 249 0.69 -53.20 -5.50
N TYR A 250 -0.50 -52.61 -5.43
CA TYR A 250 -1.70 -53.26 -4.86
C TYR A 250 -2.39 -54.24 -5.82
N ARG A 251 -1.98 -54.32 -7.09
CA ARG A 251 -2.53 -55.26 -8.09
C ARG A 251 -1.75 -56.57 -8.22
N PHE A 252 -0.65 -56.73 -7.50
CA PHE A 252 0.19 -57.94 -7.51
C PHE A 252 0.35 -58.58 -6.12
N CYS A 253 -0.62 -58.36 -5.22
CA CYS A 253 -0.81 -59.17 -4.01
C CYS A 253 -2.13 -59.93 -4.14
#